data_AF-A0A3D3CHK5-F1
#
_entry.id   AF-A0A3D3CHK5-F1
#
_cell.length_a   1.000
_cell.length_b   1.000
_cell.length_c   1.000
_cell.angle_alpha   90.00
_cell.angle_beta   90.00
_cell.angle_gamma   90.00
#
_symmetry.space_group_name_H-M   'P 1'
#
loop_
_entity.id
_entity.type
_entity.pdbx_description
1 polymer ?
#
loop_
_entity_poly.entity_id
_entity_poly.type
_entity_poly.pdbx_seq_one_letter_code
_entity_poly.pdbx_strand_id
1 'polypeptide(L)'
;KAAHASSAPWSGRSALDAVELMNIGMNYMREHVRPETRIHYSIPDGGKAPNVVPPYAEVWYFVRAPEYRLVTEAVNWAHKIAEGAAMMTGTKMEFIKITGVWQYLPNRILARVGQANVQLIGGVPHGEDHQKVAEPFARSMNVAEAPFIETGFSEFVDEPFKWATSGGSIDEANTSWVVPMVRFSGATIAKGTPGHSWQAVAQNALPPAFMGGLTAAKYMAATAIDLMSEKALVDDAQKEFNESLKQYGPFVDPVKDQNVPTFELMHNVKEDAVPRQYDVLPYKKPDLDTLMK
;
A
#
# COMPACT_ATOMS: atom_id res chain seq x y z
N LYS A 1 29.70 18.08 0.44
CA LYS A 1 30.72 18.90 1.17
C LYS A 1 30.24 20.35 1.24
N ALA A 2 30.15 20.94 2.44
CA ALA A 2 29.61 22.29 2.60
C ALA A 2 30.63 23.38 2.24
N ALA A 3 30.12 24.52 1.77
CA ALA A 3 30.88 25.75 1.53
C ALA A 3 29.94 26.96 1.51
N HIS A 4 30.48 28.16 1.67
CA HIS A 4 29.71 29.38 1.50
C HIS A 4 29.33 29.54 0.03
N ALA A 5 28.02 29.58 -0.28
CA ALA A 5 27.52 29.54 -1.65
C ALA A 5 27.95 30.75 -2.50
N SER A 6 28.06 31.95 -1.89
CA SER A 6 28.54 33.14 -2.60
C SER A 6 30.07 33.30 -2.59
N SER A 7 30.70 33.19 -1.43
CA SER A 7 32.11 33.56 -1.26
C SER A 7 33.12 32.50 -1.71
N ALA A 8 32.76 31.21 -1.66
CA ALA A 8 33.67 30.13 -2.04
C ALA A 8 32.97 28.86 -2.57
N PRO A 9 31.99 28.97 -3.52
CA PRO A 9 31.23 27.81 -4.00
C PRO A 9 32.11 26.69 -4.59
N TRP A 10 33.23 27.03 -5.23
CA TRP A 10 34.19 26.07 -5.81
C TRP A 10 34.78 25.09 -4.78
N SER A 11 34.75 25.44 -3.49
CA SER A 11 35.23 24.59 -2.40
C SER A 11 34.21 23.54 -1.95
N GLY A 12 32.94 23.67 -2.37
CA GLY A 12 31.82 22.79 -2.03
C GLY A 12 31.53 21.71 -3.08
N ARG A 13 30.69 20.74 -2.70
CA ARG A 13 30.08 19.74 -3.59
C ARG A 13 28.64 19.55 -3.13
N SER A 14 27.69 19.96 -3.96
CA SER A 14 26.26 20.04 -3.62
C SER A 14 25.59 18.68 -3.75
N ALA A 15 25.11 18.16 -2.63
CA ALA A 15 24.27 16.96 -2.63
C ALA A 15 22.87 17.23 -3.20
N LEU A 16 22.36 18.46 -3.03
CA LEU A 16 21.07 18.87 -3.60
C LEU A 16 21.12 18.83 -5.13
N ASP A 17 22.20 19.31 -5.75
CA ASP A 17 22.35 19.26 -7.21
C ASP A 17 22.32 17.80 -7.71
N ALA A 18 22.87 16.86 -6.93
CA ALA A 18 22.83 15.43 -7.27
C ALA A 18 21.38 14.89 -7.21
N VAL A 19 20.60 15.30 -6.21
CA VAL A 19 19.17 14.96 -6.13
C VAL A 19 18.40 15.54 -7.31
N GLU A 20 18.64 16.80 -7.69
CA GLU A 20 17.97 17.42 -8.83
C GLU A 20 18.31 16.72 -10.15
N LEU A 21 19.60 16.40 -10.38
CA LEU A 21 20.03 15.66 -11.56
C LEU A 21 19.46 14.24 -11.59
N MET A 22 19.36 13.56 -10.44
CA MET A 22 18.66 12.28 -10.33
C MET A 22 17.20 12.43 -10.75
N ASN A 23 16.49 13.45 -10.25
CA ASN A 23 15.09 13.70 -10.59
C ASN A 23 14.90 13.98 -12.10
N ILE A 24 15.80 14.75 -12.71
CA ILE A 24 15.81 14.98 -14.16
C ILE A 24 16.01 13.66 -14.91
N GLY A 25 16.99 12.85 -14.52
CA GLY A 25 17.23 11.54 -15.13
C GLY A 25 16.04 10.61 -14.99
N MET A 26 15.40 10.60 -13.82
CA MET A 26 14.18 9.83 -13.56
C MET A 26 13.00 10.32 -14.41
N ASN A 27 12.90 11.61 -14.72
CA ASN A 27 11.87 12.14 -15.61
C ASN A 27 12.06 11.68 -17.05
N TYR A 28 13.29 11.62 -17.56
CA TYR A 28 13.55 11.03 -18.88
C TYR A 28 13.34 9.51 -18.90
N MET A 29 13.67 8.83 -17.80
CA MET A 29 13.41 7.39 -17.66
C MET A 29 11.91 7.05 -17.84
N ARG A 30 10.99 7.95 -17.46
CA ARG A 30 9.54 7.72 -17.55
C ARG A 30 9.04 7.46 -18.97
N GLU A 31 9.71 7.99 -19.99
CA GLU A 31 9.35 7.72 -21.39
C GLU A 31 9.60 6.26 -21.78
N HIS A 32 10.49 5.57 -21.06
CA HIS A 32 11.02 4.26 -21.44
C HIS A 32 10.64 3.13 -20.48
N VAL A 33 9.80 3.40 -19.48
CA VAL A 33 9.19 2.36 -18.64
C VAL A 33 7.84 1.92 -19.21
N ARG A 34 7.31 0.79 -18.71
CA ARG A 34 5.98 0.32 -19.09
C ARG A 34 4.90 1.36 -18.71
N PRO A 35 3.85 1.57 -19.53
CA PRO A 35 2.78 2.53 -19.23
C PRO A 35 2.09 2.32 -17.88
N GLU A 36 2.11 1.09 -17.35
CA GLU A 36 1.55 0.70 -16.06
C GLU A 36 2.46 1.06 -14.88
N THR A 37 3.71 1.47 -15.14
CA THR A 37 4.67 1.84 -14.10
C THR A 37 4.29 3.20 -13.51
N ARG A 38 4.33 3.32 -12.19
CA ARG A 38 4.15 4.58 -11.47
C ARG A 38 5.38 4.84 -10.64
N ILE A 39 5.90 6.05 -10.74
CA ILE A 39 7.08 6.50 -10.01
C ILE A 39 6.69 7.81 -9.33
N HIS A 40 6.87 7.89 -8.02
CA HIS A 40 6.59 9.07 -7.21
C HIS A 40 7.80 9.35 -6.33
N TYR A 41 7.98 10.61 -5.93
CA TYR A 41 9.06 10.95 -5.01
C TYR A 41 8.72 12.16 -4.16
N SER A 42 9.49 12.33 -3.08
CA SER A 42 9.59 13.55 -2.28
C SER A 42 11.06 13.81 -1.95
N ILE A 43 11.39 15.04 -1.55
CA ILE A 43 12.74 15.42 -1.08
C ILE A 43 12.60 15.76 0.42
N PRO A 44 12.80 14.79 1.33
CA PRO A 44 12.70 15.04 2.77
C PRO A 44 13.75 16.03 3.28
N ASP A 45 14.95 16.04 2.70
CA ASP A 45 16.02 16.98 3.01
C ASP A 45 16.67 17.52 1.73
N GLY A 46 16.49 18.82 1.47
CA GLY A 46 17.14 19.52 0.36
C GLY A 46 18.28 20.44 0.80
N GLY A 47 18.74 20.35 2.06
CA GLY A 47 19.63 21.33 2.66
C GLY A 47 18.91 22.33 3.58
N LYS A 48 19.66 22.98 4.46
CA LYS A 48 19.11 23.78 5.58
C LYS A 48 19.15 25.29 5.38
N ALA A 49 20.03 25.80 4.53
CA ALA A 49 20.20 27.23 4.32
C ALA A 49 20.62 27.52 2.87
N PRO A 50 19.99 28.49 2.18
CA PRO A 50 20.25 28.76 0.77
C PRO A 50 21.64 29.35 0.49
N ASN A 51 22.29 29.95 1.50
CA ASN A 51 23.64 30.50 1.38
C ASN A 51 24.76 29.47 1.69
N VAL A 52 24.40 28.20 1.92
CA VAL A 52 25.32 27.10 2.20
C VAL A 52 25.15 26.03 1.14
N VAL A 53 26.24 25.63 0.47
CA VAL A 53 26.24 24.49 -0.45
C VAL A 53 25.84 23.23 0.33
N PRO A 54 24.72 22.55 0.01
CA PRO A 54 24.22 21.44 0.82
C PRO A 54 25.22 20.26 0.83
N PRO A 55 25.77 19.87 2.00
CA PRO A 55 26.66 18.72 2.08
C PRO A 55 25.93 17.37 2.01
N TYR A 56 24.63 17.39 2.27
CA TYR A 56 23.71 16.26 2.35
C TYR A 56 22.37 16.67 1.75
N ALA A 57 21.73 15.75 1.06
CA ALA A 57 20.37 15.85 0.57
C ALA A 57 19.82 14.42 0.41
N GLU A 58 18.52 14.28 0.51
CA GLU A 58 17.81 13.01 0.45
C GLU A 58 16.62 13.11 -0.51
N VAL A 59 16.40 12.07 -1.28
CA VAL A 59 15.20 11.90 -2.09
C VAL A 59 14.62 10.51 -1.87
N TRP A 60 13.33 10.45 -1.60
CA TRP A 60 12.62 9.21 -1.33
C TRP A 60 11.71 8.86 -2.50
N TYR A 61 11.87 7.66 -3.05
CA TYR A 61 11.14 7.18 -4.23
C TYR A 61 10.21 6.02 -3.90
N PHE A 62 9.01 6.05 -4.50
CA PHE A 62 8.11 4.90 -4.65
C PHE A 62 8.03 4.49 -6.12
N VAL A 63 8.27 3.21 -6.40
CA VAL A 63 8.14 2.61 -7.73
C VAL A 63 7.12 1.48 -7.67
N ARG A 64 6.15 1.50 -8.59
CA ARG A 64 5.08 0.50 -8.68
C ARG A 64 4.92 0.03 -10.11
N ALA A 65 4.74 -1.27 -10.30
CA ALA A 65 4.41 -1.90 -11.58
C ALA A 65 3.51 -3.13 -11.32
N PRO A 66 2.89 -3.73 -12.34
CA PRO A 66 2.04 -4.92 -12.18
C PRO A 66 2.77 -6.15 -11.62
N GLU A 67 4.08 -6.23 -11.83
CA GLU A 67 4.93 -7.36 -11.43
C GLU A 67 6.19 -6.85 -10.72
N TYR A 68 6.63 -7.58 -9.69
CA TYR A 68 7.83 -7.28 -8.92
C TYR A 68 9.11 -7.24 -9.78
N ARG A 69 9.19 -8.08 -10.84
CA ARG A 69 10.31 -8.04 -11.79
C ARG A 69 10.45 -6.68 -12.47
N LEU A 70 9.33 -6.08 -12.89
CA LEU A 70 9.31 -4.76 -13.54
C LEU A 70 9.72 -3.65 -12.56
N VAL A 71 9.30 -3.75 -11.30
CA VAL A 71 9.78 -2.84 -10.24
C VAL A 71 11.28 -2.96 -10.07
N THR A 72 11.81 -4.19 -10.02
CA THR A 72 13.25 -4.45 -9.88
C THR A 72 14.05 -3.86 -11.03
N GLU A 73 13.58 -4.02 -12.27
CA GLU A 73 14.21 -3.42 -13.46
C GLU A 73 14.27 -1.88 -13.36
N ALA A 74 13.14 -1.25 -13.02
CA ALA A 74 13.06 0.20 -12.88
C ALA A 74 13.92 0.73 -11.71
N VAL A 75 13.95 0.04 -10.57
CA VAL A 75 14.77 0.40 -9.41
C VAL A 75 16.26 0.26 -9.72
N ASN A 76 16.67 -0.80 -10.41
CA ASN A 76 18.07 -0.99 -10.83
C ASN A 76 18.51 0.11 -11.81
N TRP A 77 17.62 0.57 -12.69
CA TRP A 77 17.91 1.71 -13.55
C TRP A 77 17.97 3.03 -12.75
N ALA A 78 17.03 3.26 -11.84
CA ALA A 78 17.05 4.42 -10.94
C ALA A 78 18.36 4.51 -10.13
N HIS A 79 18.89 3.37 -9.68
CA HIS A 79 20.18 3.30 -8.99
C HIS A 79 21.33 3.79 -9.89
N LYS A 80 21.40 3.33 -11.14
CA LYS A 80 22.40 3.83 -12.12
C LYS A 80 22.27 5.32 -12.40
N ILE A 81 21.04 5.85 -12.44
CA ILE A 81 20.79 7.30 -12.59
C ILE A 81 21.34 8.05 -11.36
N ALA A 82 21.11 7.55 -10.14
CA ALA A 82 21.63 8.14 -8.92
C ALA A 82 23.17 8.11 -8.88
N GLU A 83 23.80 7.00 -9.29
CA GLU A 83 25.26 6.92 -9.46
C GLU A 83 25.78 7.97 -10.47
N GLY A 84 25.10 8.11 -11.61
CA GLY A 84 25.41 9.13 -12.62
C GLY A 84 25.31 10.56 -12.08
N ALA A 85 24.26 10.85 -11.32
CA ALA A 85 24.07 12.16 -10.69
C ALA A 85 25.16 12.47 -9.64
N ALA A 86 25.55 11.46 -8.85
CA ALA A 86 26.67 11.59 -7.92
C ALA A 86 27.99 11.86 -8.65
N MET A 87 28.25 11.16 -9.77
CA MET A 87 29.42 11.38 -10.60
C MET A 87 29.47 12.79 -11.20
N MET A 88 28.36 13.27 -11.79
CA MET A 88 28.26 14.61 -12.39
C MET A 88 28.58 15.73 -11.39
N THR A 89 28.24 15.53 -10.11
CA THR A 89 28.38 16.53 -9.05
C THR A 89 29.62 16.33 -8.18
N GLY A 90 30.40 15.28 -8.41
CA GLY A 90 31.55 14.93 -7.57
C GLY A 90 31.15 14.65 -6.11
N THR A 91 29.97 14.06 -5.89
CA THR A 91 29.45 13.66 -4.59
C THR A 91 29.49 12.14 -4.43
N LYS A 92 28.96 11.63 -3.32
CA LYS A 92 28.75 10.21 -3.06
C LYS A 92 27.28 9.98 -2.79
N MET A 93 26.77 8.81 -3.15
CA MET A 93 25.41 8.40 -2.85
C MET A 93 25.40 7.14 -1.99
N GLU A 94 24.34 7.00 -1.21
CA GLU A 94 23.92 5.76 -0.56
C GLU A 94 22.49 5.45 -1.04
N PHE A 95 22.22 4.18 -1.35
CA PHE A 95 20.92 3.73 -1.80
C PHE A 95 20.37 2.70 -0.82
N ILE A 96 19.25 3.02 -0.18
CA ILE A 96 18.63 2.18 0.85
C ILE A 96 17.26 1.73 0.35
N LYS A 97 17.06 0.42 0.26
CA LYS A 97 15.73 -0.14 -0.02
C LYS A 97 14.98 -0.30 1.29
N ILE A 98 13.99 0.55 1.53
CA ILE A 98 13.20 0.56 2.77
C ILE A 98 12.15 -0.55 2.79
N THR A 99 11.45 -0.78 1.68
CA THR A 99 10.40 -1.78 1.60
C THR A 99 10.29 -2.33 0.18
N GLY A 100 9.68 -3.50 0.04
CA GLY A 100 9.27 -4.05 -1.23
C GLY A 100 8.09 -4.99 -1.07
N VAL A 101 7.13 -4.84 -1.98
CA VAL A 101 5.89 -5.61 -1.99
C VAL A 101 5.76 -6.29 -3.35
N TRP A 102 5.43 -7.58 -3.33
CA TRP A 102 5.13 -8.36 -4.53
C TRP A 102 3.66 -8.18 -4.91
N GLN A 103 3.35 -8.46 -6.17
CA GLN A 103 1.99 -8.56 -6.65
C GLN A 103 1.24 -9.70 -5.94
N TYR A 104 -0.06 -9.57 -5.63
CA TYR A 104 -0.80 -10.60 -4.86
C TYR A 104 -0.94 -11.93 -5.62
N LEU A 105 -0.46 -13.04 -5.09
CA LEU A 105 -0.62 -14.36 -5.71
C LEU A 105 -2.01 -14.94 -5.43
N PRO A 106 -2.90 -15.04 -6.44
CA PRO A 106 -4.26 -15.51 -6.22
C PRO A 106 -4.31 -17.03 -5.97
N ASN A 107 -5.30 -17.45 -5.20
CA ASN A 107 -5.68 -18.85 -5.04
C ASN A 107 -7.17 -19.01 -5.34
N ARG A 108 -7.51 -19.60 -6.48
CA ARG A 108 -8.89 -19.70 -6.97
C ARG A 108 -9.71 -20.70 -6.15
N ILE A 109 -9.11 -21.77 -5.63
CA ILE A 109 -9.80 -22.69 -4.72
C ILE A 109 -10.31 -21.92 -3.50
N LEU A 110 -9.43 -21.18 -2.81
CA LEU A 110 -9.84 -20.40 -1.64
C LEU A 110 -10.81 -19.27 -2.00
N ALA A 111 -10.64 -18.62 -3.16
CA ALA A 111 -11.55 -17.59 -3.63
C ALA A 111 -12.98 -18.13 -3.86
N ARG A 112 -13.13 -19.35 -4.40
CA ARG A 112 -14.44 -19.99 -4.60
C ARG A 112 -15.12 -20.36 -3.28
N VAL A 113 -14.37 -20.92 -2.34
CA VAL A 113 -14.88 -21.24 -0.98
C VAL A 113 -15.30 -19.94 -0.29
N GLY A 114 -14.46 -18.90 -0.37
CA GLY A 114 -14.78 -17.58 0.15
C GLY A 114 -16.03 -16.97 -0.50
N GLN A 115 -16.17 -17.07 -1.82
CA GLN A 115 -17.34 -16.54 -2.53
C GLN A 115 -18.64 -17.23 -2.10
N ALA A 116 -18.64 -18.56 -1.96
CA ALA A 116 -19.82 -19.29 -1.50
C ALA A 116 -20.28 -18.79 -0.11
N ASN A 117 -19.32 -18.50 0.77
CA ASN A 117 -19.61 -17.93 2.09
C ASN A 117 -20.09 -16.47 2.03
N VAL A 118 -19.56 -15.65 1.13
CA VAL A 118 -20.07 -14.29 0.87
C VAL A 118 -21.50 -14.34 0.36
N GLN A 119 -21.83 -15.26 -0.56
CA GLN A 119 -23.19 -15.44 -1.08
C GLN A 119 -24.16 -15.93 0.00
N LEU A 120 -23.70 -16.83 0.89
CA LEU A 120 -24.52 -17.34 2.00
C LEU A 120 -24.80 -16.26 3.05
N ILE A 121 -23.79 -15.47 3.42
CA ILE A 121 -23.89 -14.44 4.45
C ILE A 121 -24.58 -13.17 3.92
N GLY A 122 -24.38 -12.86 2.63
CA GLY A 122 -24.84 -11.63 2.00
C GLY A 122 -23.87 -10.46 2.21
N GLY A 123 -24.11 -9.36 1.49
CA GLY A 123 -23.31 -8.13 1.58
C GLY A 123 -23.39 -7.44 2.94
N VAL A 124 -22.64 -6.36 3.12
CA VAL A 124 -22.64 -5.63 4.39
C VAL A 124 -24.03 -5.04 4.64
N PRO A 125 -24.71 -5.34 5.77
CA PRO A 125 -26.09 -4.96 6.01
C PRO A 125 -26.22 -3.49 6.42
N HIS A 126 -25.84 -2.57 5.52
CA HIS A 126 -25.98 -1.14 5.78
C HIS A 126 -27.44 -0.70 5.69
N GLY A 127 -28.07 -0.44 6.84
CA GLY A 127 -29.40 0.16 6.92
C GLY A 127 -29.44 1.68 6.65
N GLU A 128 -30.63 2.26 6.78
CA GLU A 128 -30.87 3.69 6.52
C GLU A 128 -29.99 4.63 7.34
N ASP A 129 -29.71 4.30 8.60
CA ASP A 129 -28.86 5.14 9.46
C ASP A 129 -27.42 5.18 8.98
N HIS A 130 -26.91 4.08 8.41
CA HIS A 130 -25.59 4.06 7.77
C HIS A 130 -25.56 4.92 6.50
N GLN A 131 -26.65 4.94 5.72
CA GLN A 131 -26.78 5.84 4.57
C GLN A 131 -26.76 7.31 4.98
N LYS A 132 -27.46 7.68 6.07
CA LYS A 132 -27.44 9.05 6.63
C LYS A 132 -26.05 9.46 7.11
N VAL A 133 -25.29 8.55 7.72
CA VAL A 133 -23.90 8.78 8.13
C VAL A 133 -22.99 8.98 6.92
N ALA A 134 -23.17 8.19 5.86
CA ALA A 134 -22.35 8.24 4.64
C ALA A 134 -22.65 9.44 3.73
N GLU A 135 -23.89 9.92 3.71
CA GLU A 135 -24.37 10.99 2.84
C GLU A 135 -23.48 12.25 2.82
N PRO A 136 -23.15 12.91 3.95
CA PRO A 136 -22.35 14.13 3.91
C PRO A 136 -20.96 13.91 3.31
N PHE A 137 -20.35 12.74 3.55
CA PHE A 137 -19.07 12.38 2.94
C PHE A 137 -19.20 12.18 1.43
N ALA A 138 -20.20 11.41 1.00
CA ALA A 138 -20.47 11.16 -0.42
C ALA A 138 -20.75 12.48 -1.18
N ARG A 139 -21.56 13.38 -0.61
CA ARG A 139 -21.85 14.70 -1.19
C ARG A 139 -20.61 15.58 -1.30
N SER A 140 -19.71 15.53 -0.31
CA SER A 140 -18.41 16.23 -0.40
C SER A 140 -17.53 15.75 -1.55
N MET A 141 -17.82 14.55 -2.08
CA MET A 141 -17.16 13.93 -3.23
C MET A 141 -18.00 13.98 -4.52
N ASN A 142 -19.01 14.86 -4.57
CA ASN A 142 -19.94 15.03 -5.70
C ASN A 142 -20.76 13.77 -6.06
N VAL A 143 -20.97 12.86 -5.11
CA VAL A 143 -21.93 11.77 -5.27
C VAL A 143 -23.33 12.32 -4.94
N ALA A 144 -24.17 12.47 -5.96
CA ALA A 144 -25.46 13.14 -5.84
C ALA A 144 -26.58 12.24 -5.29
N GLU A 145 -26.55 10.96 -5.65
CA GLU A 145 -27.65 10.01 -5.43
C GLU A 145 -27.23 8.84 -4.54
N ALA A 146 -28.21 8.34 -3.79
CA ALA A 146 -28.09 7.15 -2.98
C ALA A 146 -28.07 5.86 -3.85
N PRO A 147 -27.56 4.72 -3.36
CA PRO A 147 -26.95 4.54 -2.04
C PRO A 147 -25.59 5.22 -1.92
N PHE A 148 -25.37 5.87 -0.77
CA PHE A 148 -24.13 6.56 -0.41
C PHE A 148 -23.08 5.62 0.17
N ILE A 149 -23.47 4.43 0.63
CA ILE A 149 -22.57 3.33 0.98
C ILE A 149 -23.10 2.01 0.41
N GLU A 150 -22.19 1.17 -0.09
CA GLU A 150 -22.51 -0.05 -0.82
C GLU A 150 -23.04 -1.16 0.09
N THR A 151 -24.16 -1.78 -0.28
CA THR A 151 -24.74 -2.95 0.41
C THR A 151 -24.55 -4.24 -0.36
N GLY A 152 -24.22 -4.16 -1.65
CA GLY A 152 -23.95 -5.31 -2.49
C GLY A 152 -22.60 -5.98 -2.20
N PHE A 153 -22.36 -7.05 -2.92
CA PHE A 153 -21.06 -7.74 -2.97
C PHE A 153 -20.69 -8.02 -4.42
N SER A 154 -19.40 -8.22 -4.67
CA SER A 154 -18.91 -8.59 -6.00
C SER A 154 -19.06 -10.09 -6.23
N GLU A 155 -19.47 -10.47 -7.44
CA GLU A 155 -19.44 -11.86 -7.85
C GLU A 155 -18.03 -12.31 -8.21
N PHE A 156 -17.70 -13.56 -7.88
CA PHE A 156 -16.46 -14.17 -8.31
C PHE A 156 -16.49 -14.39 -9.82
N VAL A 157 -15.53 -13.79 -10.52
CA VAL A 157 -15.33 -14.00 -11.95
C VAL A 157 -14.22 -15.02 -12.14
N ASP A 158 -14.57 -16.20 -12.65
CA ASP A 158 -13.66 -17.33 -12.83
C ASP A 158 -12.76 -17.19 -14.07
N GLU A 159 -12.15 -16.02 -14.24
CA GLU A 159 -11.24 -15.71 -15.34
C GLU A 159 -9.76 -15.86 -14.95
N PRO A 160 -8.86 -16.09 -15.92
CA PRO A 160 -7.42 -16.04 -15.66
C PRO A 160 -7.02 -14.69 -15.07
N PHE A 161 -6.30 -14.72 -13.94
CA PHE A 161 -5.86 -13.51 -13.27
C PHE A 161 -4.88 -12.71 -14.16
N LYS A 162 -5.06 -11.40 -14.20
CA LYS A 162 -4.18 -10.48 -14.93
C LYS A 162 -3.52 -9.52 -13.94
N TRP A 163 -2.20 -9.52 -13.93
CA TRP A 163 -1.42 -8.55 -13.16
C TRP A 163 -1.76 -7.13 -13.60
N ALA A 164 -2.07 -6.26 -12.64
CA ALA A 164 -2.45 -4.88 -12.91
C ALA A 164 -1.90 -3.93 -11.84
N THR A 165 -1.65 -2.68 -12.23
CA THR A 165 -1.28 -1.59 -11.30
C THR A 165 -2.52 -0.96 -10.63
N SER A 166 -3.73 -1.47 -10.86
CA SER A 166 -4.93 -1.00 -10.14
C SER A 166 -4.98 -1.60 -8.72
N GLY A 167 -5.62 -0.89 -7.78
CA GLY A 167 -5.80 -1.36 -6.40
C GLY A 167 -4.71 -0.94 -5.41
N GLY A 168 -4.73 -1.55 -4.22
CA GLY A 168 -3.80 -1.25 -3.12
C GLY A 168 -2.39 -1.81 -3.35
N SER A 169 -1.40 -1.21 -2.69
CA SER A 169 -0.05 -1.75 -2.53
C SER A 169 0.10 -2.17 -1.08
N ILE A 170 -0.07 -3.46 -0.80
CA ILE A 170 -0.25 -3.99 0.57
C ILE A 170 0.70 -5.16 0.81
N ASP A 171 1.37 -5.17 1.95
CA ASP A 171 2.39 -6.15 2.34
C ASP A 171 1.85 -7.57 2.52
N GLU A 172 0.56 -7.73 2.84
CA GLU A 172 -0.13 -9.03 2.85
C GLU A 172 0.01 -9.80 1.52
N ALA A 173 0.23 -9.07 0.41
CA ALA A 173 0.52 -9.69 -0.87
C ALA A 173 1.80 -10.53 -0.83
N ASN A 174 2.81 -10.17 -0.03
CA ASN A 174 4.00 -11.01 0.16
C ASN A 174 3.63 -12.36 0.82
N THR A 175 2.72 -12.35 1.81
CA THR A 175 2.24 -13.56 2.48
C THR A 175 1.55 -14.52 1.51
N SER A 176 0.85 -14.00 0.51
CA SER A 176 0.20 -14.85 -0.52
C SER A 176 1.19 -15.67 -1.36
N TRP A 177 2.49 -15.34 -1.35
CA TRP A 177 3.56 -16.15 -1.98
C TRP A 177 4.21 -17.16 -1.04
N VAL A 178 3.84 -17.14 0.25
CA VAL A 178 4.37 -18.04 1.28
C VAL A 178 3.33 -19.10 1.66
N VAL A 179 2.05 -18.72 1.67
CA VAL A 179 0.93 -19.60 2.02
C VAL A 179 -0.29 -19.28 1.15
N PRO A 180 -1.12 -20.28 0.78
CA PRO A 180 -2.40 -20.03 0.13
C PRO A 180 -3.23 -19.02 0.94
N MET A 181 -3.72 -17.97 0.28
CA MET A 181 -4.44 -16.88 0.93
C MET A 181 -5.67 -16.46 0.11
N VAL A 182 -6.73 -16.09 0.82
CA VAL A 182 -7.89 -15.36 0.29
C VAL A 182 -8.13 -14.12 1.14
N ARG A 183 -8.52 -13.02 0.48
CA ARG A 183 -8.85 -11.76 1.12
C ARG A 183 -10.34 -11.49 1.01
N PHE A 184 -10.90 -10.96 2.09
CA PHE A 184 -12.26 -10.44 2.12
C PHE A 184 -12.26 -8.92 2.27
N SER A 185 -13.28 -8.26 1.73
CA SER A 185 -13.49 -6.84 1.91
C SER A 185 -14.98 -6.59 2.15
N GLY A 186 -15.28 -5.63 3.03
CA GLY A 186 -16.63 -5.12 3.26
C GLY A 186 -16.64 -3.60 3.06
N ALA A 187 -17.76 -3.05 2.62
CA ALA A 187 -17.92 -1.60 2.52
C ALA A 187 -17.88 -0.97 3.92
N THR A 188 -16.91 -0.10 4.17
CA THR A 188 -16.70 0.57 5.47
C THR A 188 -16.82 2.08 5.40
N ILE A 189 -16.77 2.66 4.20
CA ILE A 189 -16.75 4.11 3.95
C ILE A 189 -17.70 4.47 2.80
N ALA A 190 -18.14 5.72 2.78
CA ALA A 190 -19.01 6.27 1.76
C ALA A 190 -18.40 6.17 0.34
N LYS A 191 -19.26 5.98 -0.64
CA LYS A 191 -18.94 5.93 -2.07
C LYS A 191 -18.19 7.20 -2.49
N GLY A 192 -17.17 7.01 -3.34
CA GLY A 192 -16.36 8.11 -3.85
C GLY A 192 -15.28 8.62 -2.89
N THR A 193 -15.21 8.12 -1.66
CA THR A 193 -14.16 8.50 -0.70
C THR A 193 -12.77 8.10 -1.23
N PRO A 194 -11.85 9.06 -1.45
CA PRO A 194 -10.48 8.74 -1.85
C PRO A 194 -9.71 8.14 -0.67
N GLY A 195 -8.88 7.14 -0.94
CA GLY A 195 -7.89 6.67 0.04
C GLY A 195 -6.94 7.80 0.46
N HIS A 196 -6.44 7.74 1.69
CA HIS A 196 -5.51 8.74 2.26
C HIS A 196 -6.07 10.18 2.30
N SER A 197 -7.38 10.32 2.43
CA SER A 197 -8.05 11.61 2.59
C SER A 197 -8.56 11.82 4.02
N TRP A 198 -8.82 13.07 4.40
CA TRP A 198 -9.43 13.37 5.69
C TRP A 198 -10.83 12.74 5.80
N GLN A 199 -11.56 12.62 4.70
CA GLN A 199 -12.85 11.94 4.64
C GLN A 199 -12.72 10.48 5.03
N ALA A 200 -11.69 9.77 4.54
CA ALA A 200 -11.44 8.39 4.92
C ALA A 200 -11.14 8.27 6.42
N VAL A 201 -10.27 9.13 6.96
CA VAL A 201 -9.90 9.11 8.39
C VAL A 201 -11.11 9.38 9.28
N ALA A 202 -11.98 10.33 8.90
CA ALA A 202 -13.17 10.69 9.67
C ALA A 202 -14.23 9.57 9.76
N GLN A 203 -14.21 8.61 8.83
CA GLN A 203 -15.19 7.53 8.75
C GLN A 203 -14.77 6.24 9.46
N ASN A 204 -13.46 6.02 9.63
CA ASN A 204 -12.91 4.74 10.10
C ASN A 204 -13.33 4.31 11.52
N ALA A 205 -13.92 5.21 12.31
CA ALA A 205 -14.44 4.94 13.65
C ALA A 205 -15.97 5.14 13.76
N LEU A 206 -16.68 5.20 12.63
CA LEU A 206 -18.15 5.34 12.59
C LEU A 206 -18.82 3.96 12.48
N PRO A 207 -20.12 3.84 12.83
CA PRO A 207 -20.84 2.56 12.78
C PRO A 207 -20.70 1.77 11.46
N PRO A 208 -20.74 2.39 10.25
CA PRO A 208 -20.54 1.65 9.01
C PRO A 208 -19.19 0.93 8.92
N ALA A 209 -18.12 1.50 9.47
CA ALA A 209 -16.80 0.87 9.46
C ALA A 209 -16.78 -0.41 10.31
N PHE A 210 -17.41 -0.38 11.49
CA PHE A 210 -17.55 -1.56 12.34
C PHE A 210 -18.42 -2.64 11.71
N MET A 211 -19.51 -2.27 11.03
CA MET A 211 -20.38 -3.21 10.32
C MET A 211 -19.65 -3.91 9.17
N GLY A 212 -18.88 -3.16 8.38
CA GLY A 212 -18.03 -3.74 7.32
C GLY A 212 -17.00 -4.71 7.89
N GLY A 213 -16.32 -4.33 8.98
CA GLY A 213 -15.35 -5.18 9.67
C GLY A 213 -15.95 -6.47 10.24
N LEU A 214 -17.10 -6.37 10.92
CA LEU A 214 -17.81 -7.54 11.47
C LEU A 214 -18.27 -8.50 10.37
N THR A 215 -18.76 -7.96 9.25
CA THR A 215 -19.20 -8.78 8.11
C THR A 215 -18.01 -9.51 7.47
N ALA A 216 -16.88 -8.81 7.27
CA ALA A 216 -15.65 -9.44 6.79
C ALA A 216 -15.15 -10.55 7.73
N ALA A 217 -15.25 -10.34 9.05
CA ALA A 217 -14.90 -11.37 10.04
C ALA A 217 -15.80 -12.61 9.94
N LYS A 218 -17.09 -12.45 9.64
CA LYS A 218 -18.00 -13.59 9.38
C LYS A 218 -17.59 -14.36 8.13
N TYR A 219 -17.24 -13.68 7.04
CA TYR A 219 -16.74 -14.33 5.82
C TYR A 219 -15.48 -15.16 6.10
N MET A 220 -14.52 -14.58 6.84
CA MET A 220 -13.29 -15.26 7.24
C MET A 220 -13.58 -16.49 8.11
N ALA A 221 -14.46 -16.34 9.12
CA ALA A 221 -14.78 -17.43 10.05
C ALA A 221 -15.49 -18.59 9.34
N ALA A 222 -16.49 -18.30 8.49
CA ALA A 222 -17.21 -19.32 7.74
C ALA A 222 -16.27 -20.06 6.77
N THR A 223 -15.42 -19.33 6.05
CA THR A 223 -14.40 -19.93 5.18
C THR A 223 -13.42 -20.80 5.96
N ALA A 224 -12.98 -20.36 7.15
CA ALA A 224 -12.10 -21.15 8.00
C ALA A 224 -12.78 -22.44 8.48
N ILE A 225 -14.07 -22.39 8.84
CA ILE A 225 -14.85 -23.57 9.24
C ILE A 225 -14.89 -24.59 8.10
N ASP A 226 -15.14 -24.16 6.87
CA ASP A 226 -15.17 -25.06 5.70
C ASP A 226 -13.81 -25.72 5.49
N LEU A 227 -12.71 -24.95 5.53
CA LEU A 227 -11.35 -25.47 5.37
C LEU A 227 -10.94 -26.42 6.50
N MET A 228 -11.39 -26.18 7.73
CA MET A 228 -11.14 -27.06 8.87
C MET A 228 -11.98 -28.33 8.83
N SER A 229 -13.15 -28.29 8.18
CA SER A 229 -14.09 -29.40 8.09
C SER A 229 -13.80 -30.32 6.91
N GLU A 230 -13.27 -29.78 5.81
CA GLU A 230 -13.02 -30.51 4.56
C GLU A 230 -11.56 -30.41 4.13
N LYS A 231 -10.78 -31.45 4.43
CA LYS A 231 -9.35 -31.51 4.13
C LYS A 231 -9.06 -31.39 2.63
N ALA A 232 -9.95 -31.90 1.76
CA ALA A 232 -9.74 -31.84 0.32
C ALA A 232 -9.59 -30.40 -0.21
N LEU A 233 -10.32 -29.43 0.38
CA LEU A 233 -10.21 -28.02 0.00
C LEU A 233 -8.80 -27.45 0.27
N VAL A 234 -8.19 -27.85 1.39
CA VAL A 234 -6.83 -27.44 1.74
C VAL A 234 -5.81 -28.07 0.80
N ASP A 235 -5.97 -29.36 0.50
CA ASP A 235 -5.07 -30.08 -0.41
C ASP A 235 -5.11 -29.50 -1.83
N ASP A 236 -6.31 -29.17 -2.33
CA ASP A 236 -6.50 -28.54 -3.64
C ASP A 236 -5.92 -27.12 -3.69
N ALA A 237 -6.14 -26.30 -2.65
CA ALA A 237 -5.56 -24.97 -2.55
C ALA A 237 -4.03 -25.01 -2.51
N GLN A 238 -3.45 -25.97 -1.78
CA GLN A 238 -2.01 -26.16 -1.71
C GLN A 238 -1.43 -26.63 -3.04
N LYS A 239 -2.15 -27.48 -3.78
CA LYS A 239 -1.76 -27.92 -5.11
C LYS A 239 -1.69 -26.75 -6.09
N GLU A 240 -2.74 -25.92 -6.17
CA GLU A 240 -2.77 -24.72 -7.04
C GLU A 240 -1.63 -23.75 -6.70
N PHE A 241 -1.38 -23.53 -5.41
CA PHE A 241 -0.30 -22.67 -4.95
C PHE A 241 1.08 -23.20 -5.37
N ASN A 242 1.33 -24.50 -5.21
CA ASN A 242 2.59 -25.12 -5.62
C ASN A 242 2.79 -25.07 -7.15
N GLU A 243 1.71 -25.18 -7.94
CA GLU A 243 1.76 -24.99 -9.39
C GLU A 243 2.12 -23.55 -9.75
N SER A 244 1.55 -22.57 -9.05
CA SER A 244 1.88 -21.16 -9.22
C SER A 244 3.34 -20.85 -8.88
N LEU A 245 3.88 -21.41 -7.78
CA LEU A 245 5.29 -21.24 -7.43
C LEU A 245 6.25 -21.89 -8.45
N LYS A 246 5.85 -23.02 -9.06
CA LYS A 246 6.62 -23.62 -10.17
C LYS A 246 6.63 -22.73 -11.41
N GLN A 247 5.52 -22.04 -11.68
CA GLN A 247 5.38 -21.16 -12.84
C GLN A 247 6.13 -19.84 -12.67
N TYR A 248 6.01 -19.20 -11.51
CA TYR A 248 6.48 -17.82 -11.29
C TYR A 248 7.76 -17.73 -10.46
N GLY A 249 8.16 -18.83 -9.80
CA GLY A 249 9.27 -18.87 -8.86
C GLY A 249 8.83 -18.61 -7.42
N PRO A 250 9.71 -18.93 -6.45
CA PRO A 250 9.43 -18.71 -5.03
C PRO A 250 9.53 -17.23 -4.65
N PHE A 251 8.86 -16.86 -3.56
CA PHE A 251 9.03 -15.54 -2.95
C PHE A 251 10.50 -15.29 -2.57
N VAL A 252 10.98 -14.09 -2.90
CA VAL A 252 12.25 -13.57 -2.40
C VAL A 252 11.95 -12.25 -1.70
N ASP A 253 12.16 -12.23 -0.39
CA ASP A 253 11.98 -11.02 0.42
C ASP A 253 12.95 -9.93 -0.09
N PRO A 254 12.42 -8.81 -0.62
CA PRO A 254 13.21 -7.79 -1.28
C PRO A 254 14.14 -7.01 -0.35
N VAL A 255 13.89 -7.07 0.97
CA VAL A 255 14.60 -6.29 2.00
C VAL A 255 15.21 -7.16 3.10
N LYS A 256 15.22 -8.49 2.94
CA LYS A 256 15.75 -9.44 3.93
C LYS A 256 17.13 -9.08 4.48
N ASP A 257 18.04 -8.66 3.60
CA ASP A 257 19.42 -8.35 3.95
C ASP A 257 19.68 -6.84 4.11
N GLN A 258 18.62 -6.03 4.17
CA GLN A 258 18.72 -4.58 4.30
C GLN A 258 18.61 -4.17 5.77
N ASN A 259 19.52 -3.30 6.21
CA ASN A 259 19.33 -2.57 7.45
C ASN A 259 18.29 -1.48 7.21
N VAL A 260 17.03 -1.84 7.41
CA VAL A 260 15.93 -0.88 7.30
C VAL A 260 16.09 0.22 8.36
N PRO A 261 16.01 1.50 7.97
CA PRO A 261 15.95 2.62 8.90
C PRO A 261 14.94 2.39 10.02
N THR A 262 15.28 2.74 11.27
CA THR A 262 14.28 2.79 12.34
C THR A 262 13.26 3.90 12.07
N PHE A 263 12.09 3.82 12.67
CA PHE A 263 11.10 4.91 12.60
C PHE A 263 11.70 6.26 13.03
N GLU A 264 12.51 6.26 14.09
CA GLU A 264 13.24 7.43 14.56
C GLU A 264 14.24 7.94 13.51
N LEU A 265 14.94 7.06 12.79
CA LEU A 265 15.85 7.47 11.71
C LEU A 265 15.09 8.11 10.55
N MET A 266 13.91 7.57 10.18
CA MET A 266 13.12 8.07 9.04
C MET A 266 12.40 9.38 9.34
N HIS A 267 11.92 9.55 10.57
CA HIS A 267 11.01 10.65 10.90
C HIS A 267 11.59 11.65 11.90
N ASN A 268 12.76 11.35 12.47
CA ASN A 268 13.36 12.13 13.55
C ASN A 268 12.39 12.32 14.74
N VAL A 269 11.55 11.31 14.98
CA VAL A 269 10.54 11.25 16.03
C VAL A 269 10.72 9.92 16.75
N LYS A 270 10.88 9.96 18.08
CA LYS A 270 10.90 8.73 18.87
C LYS A 270 9.58 8.01 18.74
N GLU A 271 9.61 6.69 18.63
CA GLU A 271 8.42 5.88 18.40
C GLU A 271 7.37 6.06 19.51
N ASP A 272 7.81 6.25 20.76
CA ASP A 272 6.94 6.51 21.92
C ASP A 272 6.31 7.92 21.93
N ALA A 273 6.83 8.85 21.12
CA ALA A 273 6.27 10.18 20.94
C ALA A 273 5.15 10.22 19.87
N VAL A 274 4.96 9.14 19.11
CA VAL A 274 3.85 9.03 18.16
C VAL A 274 2.56 8.79 18.95
N PRO A 275 1.55 9.68 18.85
CA PRO A 275 0.28 9.50 19.55
C PRO A 275 -0.34 8.15 19.17
N ARG A 276 -0.49 7.24 20.13
CA ARG A 276 -1.19 5.98 19.89
C ARG A 276 -2.67 6.28 19.73
N GLN A 277 -3.26 5.73 18.68
CA GLN A 277 -4.67 5.97 18.34
C GLN A 277 -5.64 5.63 19.50
N TYR A 278 -5.24 4.75 20.42
CA TYR A 278 -6.01 4.36 21.60
C TYR A 278 -5.81 5.26 22.84
N ASP A 279 -4.75 6.07 22.89
CA ASP A 279 -4.44 6.90 24.07
C ASP A 279 -5.26 8.22 24.07
N VAL A 280 -5.74 8.65 22.90
CA VAL A 280 -6.39 9.96 22.69
C VAL A 280 -7.84 9.86 22.21
N LEU A 281 -8.28 8.71 21.70
CA LEU A 281 -9.68 8.50 21.36
C LEU A 281 -10.43 7.96 22.58
N PRO A 282 -11.53 8.59 23.02
CA PRO A 282 -12.44 7.96 23.95
C PRO A 282 -13.13 6.79 23.24
N TYR A 283 -12.45 5.65 23.12
CA TYR A 283 -13.05 4.40 22.66
C TYR A 283 -14.05 3.97 23.74
N LYS A 284 -15.27 4.50 23.66
CA LYS A 284 -16.43 3.84 24.27
C LYS A 284 -16.66 2.60 23.42
N LYS A 285 -16.39 1.43 24.00
CA LYS A 285 -16.74 0.13 23.41
C LYS A 285 -18.17 0.26 22.84
N PRO A 286 -18.37 0.13 21.52
CA PRO A 286 -19.71 0.24 20.96
C PRO A 286 -20.57 -0.85 21.58
N ASP A 287 -21.81 -0.51 21.92
CA ASP A 287 -22.78 -1.47 22.44
C ASP A 287 -23.12 -2.46 21.32
N LEU A 288 -22.59 -3.68 21.45
CA LEU A 288 -22.74 -4.74 20.45
C LEU A 288 -24.20 -5.14 20.27
N ASP A 289 -25.04 -4.96 21.30
CA ASP A 289 -26.47 -5.28 21.23
C ASP A 289 -27.24 -4.28 20.35
N THR A 290 -26.73 -3.05 20.21
CA THR A 290 -27.26 -2.06 19.24
C THR A 290 -26.73 -2.23 17.82
N LEU A 291 -25.54 -2.81 17.63
CA LEU A 291 -24.97 -3.07 16.29
C LEU A 291 -25.53 -4.34 15.63
N MET A 292 -26.06 -5.27 16.42
CA MET A 292 -26.58 -6.56 15.95
C MET A 292 -28.10 -6.55 15.68
N LYS A 293 -28.79 -5.44 15.94
CA LYS A 293 -30.21 -5.23 15.59
C LYS A 293 -30.32 -4.55 14.23
#